data_AF-A0AAW5C9K2-F1
#
_entry.id   AF-A0AAW5C9K2-F1
#
_cell.length_a   1.000
_cell.length_b   1.000
_cell.length_c   1.000
_cell.angle_alpha   90.00
_cell.angle_beta   90.00
_cell.angle_gamma   90.00
#
_symmetry.space_group_name_H-M   'P 1'
#
loop_
_entity.id
_entity.type
_entity.pdbx_description
1 polymer ?
#
loop_
_entity_poly.entity_id
_entity_poly.type
_entity_poly.pdbx_seq_one_letter_code
_entity_poly.pdbx_strand_id
1 'polypeptide(L)'
;MNYDLNMPLSDLVAKLLQGEADELHEEDLHAYMDNLTHGDKKGLQQALKEVEKSIVEWKDTYFVETYADKVRLYQQGKLKWTQRELDDLFYEEEFLRKEGKTGLTVDYLYNAIEKIGFINELHGDAIECAWQNNDIEFLRTQWEDLALDQIRALQAIINGMLRVTPTKSSNEVQSANRPEKQLKDYPEVFGIDVCCKITGYKKNTIYKLTAKNEIPYFRPGNNGRKLMFRREEVLEWMTARRQETTEEFVNNMDERLAVRKTQIL
;
A
#
# COMPACT_ATOMS: atom_id res chain seq x y z
N MET A 1 16.21 18.53 14.25
CA MET A 1 16.51 18.73 12.81
C MET A 1 15.18 18.88 12.08
N ASN A 2 15.07 19.77 11.09
CA ASN A 2 13.90 19.77 10.21
C ASN A 2 14.12 18.67 9.17
N TYR A 3 13.56 17.48 9.42
CA TYR A 3 13.52 16.43 8.42
C TYR A 3 12.65 16.87 7.25
N ASP A 4 13.06 16.56 6.02
CA ASP A 4 12.23 16.83 4.84
C ASP A 4 11.07 15.82 4.84
N LEU A 5 9.96 16.22 5.45
CA LEU A 5 8.72 15.45 5.51
C LEU A 5 8.12 15.17 4.12
N ASN A 6 8.67 15.74 3.05
CA ASN A 6 8.23 15.51 1.68
C ASN A 6 9.10 14.49 0.92
N MET A 7 10.11 13.89 1.55
CA MET A 7 10.95 12.91 0.86
C MET A 7 10.16 11.63 0.50
N PRO A 8 10.42 11.02 -0.68
CA PRO A 8 9.82 9.74 -1.03
C PRO A 8 10.14 8.64 -0.01
N LEU A 9 9.20 7.70 0.19
CA LEU A 9 9.39 6.56 1.09
C LEU A 9 10.60 5.72 0.70
N SER A 10 10.81 5.51 -0.60
CA SER A 10 11.98 4.81 -1.15
C SER A 10 13.30 5.42 -0.67
N ASP A 11 13.37 6.74 -0.65
CA ASP A 11 14.58 7.48 -0.30
C ASP A 11 14.82 7.43 1.21
N LEU A 12 13.75 7.51 2.01
CA LEU A 12 13.84 7.31 3.46
C LEU A 12 14.33 5.89 3.75
N VAL A 13 13.69 4.87 3.17
CA VAL A 13 14.07 3.46 3.35
C VAL A 13 15.52 3.23 2.97
N ALA A 14 16.00 3.80 1.86
CA ALA A 14 17.40 3.73 1.46
C ALA A 14 18.34 4.32 2.53
N LYS A 15 18.02 5.50 3.07
CA LYS A 15 18.82 6.12 4.14
C LYS A 15 18.84 5.29 5.43
N LEU A 16 17.70 4.71 5.82
CA LEU A 16 17.61 3.85 7.01
C LEU A 16 18.48 2.61 6.85
N LEU A 17 18.49 2.01 5.66
CA LEU A 17 19.29 0.81 5.37
C LEU A 17 20.79 1.10 5.20
N GLN A 18 21.16 2.33 4.84
CA GLN A 18 22.56 2.76 4.74
C GLN A 18 23.17 3.20 6.08
N GLY A 19 22.33 3.37 7.12
CA GLY A 19 22.77 3.94 8.40
C GLY A 19 23.19 5.41 8.29
N GLU A 20 22.77 6.11 7.23
CA GLU A 20 23.06 7.53 6.99
C GLU A 20 22.01 8.46 7.61
N ALA A 21 20.91 7.91 8.11
CA ALA A 21 19.97 8.67 8.91
C ALA A 21 20.57 8.88 10.30
N ASP A 22 20.90 10.14 10.64
CA ASP A 22 20.99 10.57 12.04
C ASP A 22 19.80 9.97 12.80
N GLU A 23 20.03 9.44 14.02
CA GLU A 23 19.01 8.75 14.83
C GLU A 23 17.65 9.43 14.69
N LEU A 24 16.77 8.80 13.92
CA LEU A 24 15.42 9.31 13.73
C LEU A 24 14.62 9.00 14.98
N HIS A 25 14.09 10.04 15.61
CA HIS A 25 13.17 9.85 16.71
C HIS A 25 11.87 9.20 16.21
N GLU A 26 11.29 8.30 17.00
CA GLU A 26 10.03 7.64 16.67
C GLU A 26 8.90 8.64 16.36
N GLU A 27 8.91 9.80 17.03
CA GLU A 27 7.96 10.89 16.79
C GLU A 27 8.09 11.48 15.37
N ASP A 28 9.32 11.60 14.84
CA ASP A 28 9.58 12.10 13.49
C ASP A 28 9.13 11.09 12.43
N LEU A 29 9.40 9.80 12.64
CA LEU A 29 8.93 8.71 11.78
C LEU A 29 7.40 8.62 11.79
N HIS A 30 6.77 8.84 12.95
CA HIS A 30 5.32 8.89 13.06
C HIS A 30 4.74 10.10 12.32
N ALA A 31 5.30 11.30 12.50
CA ALA A 31 4.85 12.50 11.77
C ALA A 31 5.04 12.35 10.25
N TYR A 32 6.16 11.76 9.83
CA TYR A 32 6.44 11.44 8.43
C TYR A 32 5.37 10.50 7.85
N MET A 33 5.07 9.39 8.53
CA MET A 33 4.10 8.42 8.05
C MET A 33 2.66 8.97 8.01
N ASP A 34 2.29 9.83 8.95
CA ASP A 34 0.99 10.51 8.93
C ASP A 34 0.90 11.50 7.76
N ASN A 35 1.97 12.24 7.46
CA ASN A 35 2.00 13.12 6.29
C ASN A 35 1.96 12.36 4.96
N LEU A 36 2.68 11.24 4.86
CA LEU A 36 2.76 10.44 3.64
C LEU A 36 1.43 9.74 3.31
N THR A 37 0.74 9.23 4.34
CA THR A 37 -0.45 8.38 4.15
C THR A 37 -1.76 9.07 4.51
N HIS A 38 -1.71 10.21 5.21
CA HIS A 38 -2.88 10.89 5.80
C HIS A 38 -3.74 9.95 6.67
N GLY A 39 -3.09 8.97 7.32
CA GLY A 39 -3.75 7.92 8.08
C GLY A 39 -4.64 7.00 7.24
N ASP A 40 -4.47 6.98 5.91
CA ASP A 40 -5.18 6.06 5.03
C ASP A 40 -4.64 4.64 5.17
N LYS A 41 -5.57 3.70 5.41
CA LYS A 41 -5.22 2.29 5.62
C LYS A 41 -4.55 1.67 4.40
N LYS A 42 -4.99 1.99 3.17
CA LYS A 42 -4.36 1.44 1.95
C LYS A 42 -2.96 2.02 1.77
N GLY A 43 -2.80 3.32 2.03
CA GLY A 43 -1.49 3.98 2.05
C GLY A 43 -0.51 3.32 3.03
N LEU A 44 -0.94 3.09 4.28
CA LEU A 44 -0.12 2.41 5.29
C LEU A 44 0.22 0.97 4.92
N GLN A 45 -0.73 0.21 4.34
CA GLN A 45 -0.47 -1.15 3.86
C GLN A 45 0.54 -1.18 2.70
N GLN A 46 0.45 -0.21 1.78
CA GLN A 46 1.39 -0.10 0.67
C GLN A 46 2.78 0.29 1.18
N ALA A 47 2.87 1.23 2.12
CA ALA A 47 4.12 1.61 2.76
C ALA A 47 4.75 0.43 3.51
N LEU A 48 3.97 -0.32 4.28
CA LEU A 48 4.46 -1.52 4.97
C LEU A 48 5.05 -2.53 3.98
N LYS A 49 4.34 -2.79 2.87
CA LYS A 49 4.80 -3.73 1.84
C LYS A 49 6.10 -3.27 1.18
N GLU A 50 6.25 -1.97 0.95
CA GLU A 50 7.48 -1.39 0.41
C GLU A 50 8.65 -1.57 1.37
N VAL A 51 8.46 -1.25 2.65
CA VAL A 51 9.48 -1.44 3.69
C VAL A 51 9.87 -2.91 3.83
N GLU A 52 8.89 -3.82 3.93
CA GLU A 52 9.14 -5.27 4.00
C GLU A 52 9.92 -5.77 2.79
N LYS A 53 9.54 -5.31 1.58
CA LYS A 53 10.22 -5.66 0.34
C LYS A 53 11.68 -5.19 0.38
N SER A 54 11.94 -3.95 0.78
CA SER A 54 13.29 -3.39 0.82
C SER A 54 14.18 -4.08 1.85
N ILE A 55 13.64 -4.54 2.99
CA ILE A 55 14.40 -5.36 3.95
C ILE A 55 14.81 -6.69 3.31
N VAL A 56 13.90 -7.35 2.59
CA VAL A 56 14.20 -8.61 1.91
C VAL A 56 15.26 -8.40 0.83
N GLU A 57 15.12 -7.36 0.01
CA GLU A 57 16.10 -7.01 -1.04
C GLU A 57 17.47 -6.67 -0.43
N TRP A 58 17.51 -5.91 0.66
CA TRP A 58 18.74 -5.60 1.39
C TRP A 58 19.42 -6.88 1.90
N LYS A 59 18.66 -7.80 2.52
CA LYS A 59 19.21 -9.09 2.99
C LYS A 59 19.73 -9.94 1.83
N ASP A 60 19.09 -9.88 0.67
CA ASP A 60 19.52 -10.64 -0.52
C ASP A 60 20.83 -10.12 -1.13
N THR A 61 21.25 -8.90 -0.80
CA THR A 61 22.57 -8.37 -1.21
C THR A 61 23.73 -9.04 -0.48
N TYR A 62 23.46 -9.87 0.53
CA TYR A 62 24.49 -10.55 1.32
C TYR A 62 24.36 -12.07 1.25
N PHE A 63 25.48 -12.78 1.39
CA PHE A 63 25.52 -14.23 1.59
C PHE A 63 26.59 -14.60 2.59
N VAL A 64 26.52 -15.77 3.22
CA VAL A 64 27.55 -16.24 4.16
C VAL A 64 28.67 -16.92 3.38
N GLU A 65 29.90 -16.42 3.49
CA GLU A 65 31.05 -17.07 2.89
C GLU A 65 31.50 -18.24 3.77
N THR A 66 31.51 -19.43 3.20
CA THR A 66 31.88 -20.65 3.93
C THR A 66 32.98 -21.44 3.22
N TYR A 67 33.27 -21.15 1.94
CA TYR A 67 34.24 -21.91 1.16
C TYR A 67 35.59 -22.08 1.86
N ALA A 68 36.19 -20.98 2.34
CA ALA A 68 37.50 -21.02 3.01
C ALA A 68 37.48 -21.92 4.26
N ASP A 69 36.43 -21.82 5.08
CA ASP A 69 36.24 -22.65 6.26
C ASP A 69 36.04 -24.13 5.89
N LYS A 70 35.26 -24.41 4.83
CA LYS A 70 35.02 -25.77 4.33
C LYS A 70 36.31 -26.40 3.80
N VAL A 71 37.13 -25.67 3.06
CA VAL A 71 38.45 -26.13 2.59
C VAL A 71 39.35 -26.45 3.78
N ARG A 72 39.41 -25.59 4.80
CA ARG A 72 40.19 -25.84 6.02
C ARG A 72 39.74 -27.11 6.72
N LEU A 73 38.43 -27.32 6.89
CA LEU A 73 37.89 -28.52 7.52
C LEU A 73 38.12 -29.79 6.68
N TYR A 74 38.07 -29.69 5.35
CA TYR A 74 38.39 -30.77 4.43
C TYR A 74 39.86 -31.20 4.54
N GLN A 75 40.78 -30.24 4.52
CA GLN A 75 42.22 -30.49 4.68
C GLN A 75 42.58 -31.11 6.04
N GLN A 76 41.81 -30.78 7.09
CA GLN A 76 41.95 -31.39 8.41
C GLN A 76 41.30 -32.79 8.51
N GLY A 77 40.64 -33.29 7.46
CA GLY A 77 39.89 -34.54 7.48
C GLY A 77 38.62 -34.51 8.33
N LYS A 78 38.17 -33.31 8.74
CA LYS A 78 36.97 -33.11 9.56
C LYS A 78 35.70 -32.97 8.71
N LEU A 79 35.84 -32.62 7.43
CA LEU A 79 34.73 -32.51 6.48
C LEU A 79 34.77 -33.69 5.50
N LYS A 80 33.66 -34.42 5.39
CA LYS A 80 33.51 -35.59 4.50
C LYS A 80 33.06 -35.21 3.08
N TRP A 81 33.41 -34.01 2.63
CA TRP A 81 33.09 -33.55 1.28
C TRP A 81 34.09 -34.10 0.27
N THR A 82 33.66 -34.18 -0.98
CA THR A 82 34.49 -34.46 -2.14
C THR A 82 35.12 -33.17 -2.67
N GLN A 83 36.20 -33.28 -3.45
CA GLN A 83 36.77 -32.13 -4.14
C GLN A 83 35.73 -31.44 -5.03
N ARG A 84 34.87 -32.20 -5.70
CA ARG A 84 33.81 -31.67 -6.54
C ARG A 84 32.82 -30.81 -5.77
N GLU A 85 32.40 -31.22 -4.57
CA GLU A 85 31.49 -30.43 -3.75
C GLU A 85 32.15 -29.11 -3.28
N LEU A 86 33.46 -29.10 -3.02
CA LEU A 86 34.20 -27.88 -2.74
C LEU A 86 34.28 -26.97 -3.97
N ASP A 87 34.55 -27.54 -5.14
CA ASP A 87 34.60 -26.80 -6.40
C ASP A 87 33.22 -26.18 -6.73
N ASP A 88 32.14 -26.95 -6.54
CA ASP A 88 30.77 -26.48 -6.75
C ASP A 88 30.44 -25.29 -5.82
N LEU A 89 30.79 -25.38 -4.52
CA LEU A 89 30.63 -24.29 -3.56
C LEU A 89 31.47 -23.05 -3.94
N PHE A 90 32.72 -23.25 -4.38
CA PHE A 90 33.56 -22.15 -4.86
C PHE A 90 32.89 -21.40 -6.01
N TYR A 91 32.39 -22.13 -7.01
CA TYR A 91 31.72 -21.52 -8.15
C TYR A 91 30.40 -20.85 -7.78
N GLU A 92 29.66 -21.38 -6.80
CA GLU A 92 28.45 -20.76 -6.26
C GLU A 92 28.77 -19.40 -5.60
N GLU A 93 29.73 -19.36 -4.67
CA GLU A 93 30.12 -18.11 -4.00
C GLU A 93 30.72 -17.09 -5.00
N GLU A 94 31.54 -17.54 -5.95
CA GLU A 94 32.07 -16.68 -7.02
C GLU A 94 30.98 -16.13 -7.95
N PHE A 95 29.94 -16.92 -8.20
CA PHE A 95 28.78 -16.47 -8.97
C PHE A 95 28.03 -15.37 -8.22
N LEU A 96 27.77 -15.55 -6.91
CA LEU A 96 27.12 -14.54 -6.08
C LEU A 96 27.92 -13.23 -6.03
N ARG A 97 29.25 -13.31 -5.93
CA ARG A 97 30.13 -12.12 -6.01
C ARG A 97 30.02 -11.41 -7.36
N LYS A 98 29.91 -12.15 -8.48
CA LYS A 98 29.70 -11.58 -9.82
C LYS A 98 28.34 -10.92 -9.99
N GLU A 99 27.32 -11.38 -9.26
CA GLU A 99 26.02 -10.71 -9.17
C GLU A 99 26.06 -9.43 -8.30
N GLY A 100 27.21 -9.13 -7.68
CA GLY A 100 27.39 -7.96 -6.83
C GLY A 100 27.01 -8.19 -5.38
N LYS A 101 26.78 -9.43 -4.96
CA LYS A 101 26.48 -9.74 -3.55
C LYS A 101 27.75 -9.68 -2.71
N THR A 102 27.59 -9.23 -1.47
CA THR A 102 28.67 -9.12 -0.48
C THR A 102 28.71 -10.38 0.36
N GLY A 103 29.87 -11.02 0.39
CA GLY A 103 30.09 -12.17 1.24
C GLY A 103 30.41 -11.78 2.68
N LEU A 104 29.68 -12.37 3.61
CA LEU A 104 29.82 -12.18 5.04
C LEU A 104 30.84 -13.17 5.60
N THR A 105 31.88 -12.62 6.23
CA THR A 105 32.82 -13.35 7.08
C THR A 105 32.70 -12.86 8.52
N VAL A 106 33.28 -13.60 9.48
CA VAL A 106 33.32 -13.15 10.87
C VAL A 106 34.06 -11.82 11.03
N ASP A 107 35.13 -11.60 10.26
CA ASP A 107 35.86 -10.32 10.25
C ASP A 107 35.01 -9.18 9.68
N TYR A 108 34.28 -9.43 8.59
CA TYR A 108 33.38 -8.43 8.02
C TYR A 108 32.33 -8.02 9.04
N LEU A 109 31.67 -8.99 9.68
CA LEU A 109 30.58 -8.74 10.63
C LEU A 109 31.08 -8.03 11.89
N TYR A 110 32.23 -8.42 12.43
CA TYR A 110 32.85 -7.74 13.56
C TYR A 110 33.09 -6.27 13.23
N ASN A 111 33.79 -5.98 12.13
CA ASN A 111 34.09 -4.61 11.70
C ASN A 111 32.84 -3.80 11.40
N ALA A 112 31.80 -4.43 10.82
CA ALA A 112 30.53 -3.77 10.53
C ALA A 112 29.79 -3.39 11.82
N ILE A 113 29.75 -4.27 12.82
CA ILE A 113 29.17 -3.98 14.14
C ILE A 113 29.98 -2.91 14.86
N GLU A 114 31.31 -3.01 14.87
CA GLU A 114 32.19 -2.02 15.49
C GLU A 114 31.97 -0.63 14.89
N LYS A 115 31.81 -0.54 13.57
CA LYS A 115 31.51 0.72 12.87
C LYS A 115 30.17 1.32 13.28
N ILE A 116 29.15 0.50 13.54
CA ILE A 116 27.86 0.96 14.06
C ILE A 116 28.01 1.40 15.52
N GLY A 117 28.83 0.68 16.29
CA GLY A 117 29.08 0.90 17.71
C GLY A 117 28.47 -0.20 18.58
N PHE A 118 29.18 -0.55 19.64
CA PHE A 118 28.68 -1.51 20.64
C PHE A 118 27.65 -0.85 21.55
N ILE A 119 26.60 -1.59 21.90
CA ILE A 119 25.53 -1.10 22.78
C ILE A 119 26.08 -0.76 24.17
N ASN A 120 26.98 -1.60 24.68
CA ASN A 120 27.68 -1.45 25.94
C ASN A 120 28.91 -2.37 25.99
N GLU A 121 29.67 -2.34 27.08
CA GLU A 121 30.86 -3.18 27.27
C GLU A 121 30.55 -4.68 27.17
N LEU A 122 29.45 -5.14 27.80
CA LEU A 122 29.05 -6.56 27.76
C LEU A 122 28.69 -7.04 26.35
N HIS A 123 28.07 -6.16 25.56
CA HIS A 123 27.78 -6.43 24.16
C HIS A 123 29.07 -6.54 23.36
N GLY A 124 30.02 -5.61 23.56
CA GLY A 124 31.35 -5.67 22.95
C GLY A 124 32.08 -6.99 23.26
N ASP A 125 32.11 -7.39 24.54
CA ASP A 125 32.71 -8.66 24.97
C ASP A 125 32.06 -9.87 24.29
N ALA A 126 30.73 -9.87 24.14
CA ALA A 126 30.00 -10.94 23.47
C ALA A 126 30.32 -11.01 21.96
N ILE A 127 30.41 -9.84 21.30
CA ILE A 127 30.79 -9.75 19.88
C ILE A 127 32.23 -10.25 19.69
N GLU A 128 33.17 -9.84 20.54
CA GLU A 128 34.56 -10.29 20.46
C GLU A 128 34.68 -11.81 20.70
N CYS A 129 33.97 -12.34 21.71
CA CYS A 129 33.93 -13.78 21.96
C CYS A 129 33.37 -14.55 20.75
N ALA A 130 32.30 -14.07 20.12
CA ALA A 130 31.73 -14.71 18.94
C ALA A 130 32.68 -14.68 17.74
N TRP A 131 33.38 -13.56 17.54
CA TRP A 131 34.42 -13.43 16.51
C TRP A 131 35.57 -14.42 16.74
N GLN A 132 36.12 -14.50 17.95
CA GLN A 132 37.19 -15.45 18.29
C GLN A 132 36.77 -16.92 18.12
N ASN A 133 35.50 -17.23 18.35
CA ASN A 133 34.94 -18.58 18.23
C ASN A 133 34.43 -18.92 16.82
N ASN A 134 34.56 -18.00 15.86
CA ASN A 134 34.05 -18.14 14.50
C ASN A 134 32.51 -18.37 14.45
N ASP A 135 31.77 -17.78 15.40
CA ASP A 135 30.31 -17.87 15.49
C ASP A 135 29.64 -16.84 14.57
N ILE A 136 29.64 -17.17 13.28
CA ILE A 136 29.11 -16.31 12.23
C ILE A 136 27.60 -16.11 12.33
N GLU A 137 26.86 -17.09 12.87
CA GLU A 137 25.40 -17.01 12.99
C GLU A 137 25.01 -15.98 14.05
N PHE A 138 25.69 -16.00 15.21
CA PHE A 138 25.50 -14.99 16.24
C PHE A 138 25.88 -13.59 15.73
N LEU A 139 27.07 -13.44 15.14
CA LEU A 139 27.54 -12.15 14.62
C LEU A 139 26.60 -11.59 13.56
N ARG A 140 26.13 -12.43 12.64
CA ARG A 140 25.17 -12.03 11.61
C ARG A 140 23.87 -11.55 12.24
N THR A 141 23.36 -12.26 13.24
CA THR A 141 22.13 -11.89 13.94
C THR A 141 22.29 -10.54 14.62
N GLN A 142 23.38 -10.32 15.35
CA GLN A 142 23.65 -9.05 16.02
C GLN A 142 23.82 -7.89 15.04
N TRP A 143 24.54 -8.11 13.94
CA TRP A 143 24.69 -7.11 12.89
C TRP A 143 23.34 -6.77 12.23
N GLU A 144 22.54 -7.78 11.86
CA GLU A 144 21.21 -7.55 11.26
C GLU A 144 20.26 -6.83 12.24
N ASP A 145 20.36 -7.10 13.54
CA ASP A 145 19.55 -6.41 14.55
C ASP A 145 19.89 -4.93 14.65
N LEU A 146 21.18 -4.59 14.65
CA LEU A 146 21.66 -3.21 14.69
C LEU A 146 21.39 -2.48 13.36
N ALA A 147 21.75 -3.09 12.23
CA ALA A 147 21.64 -2.47 10.91
C ALA A 147 20.18 -2.24 10.48
N LEU A 148 19.25 -3.05 10.98
CA LEU A 148 17.82 -2.93 10.65
C LEU A 148 17.00 -2.26 11.77
N ASP A 149 17.62 -1.75 12.83
CA ASP A 149 16.89 -1.21 13.99
C ASP A 149 15.92 -0.09 13.59
N GLN A 150 16.41 0.96 12.92
CA GLN A 150 15.58 2.10 12.52
C GLN A 150 14.46 1.72 11.52
N ILE A 151 14.75 0.84 10.55
CA ILE A 151 13.73 0.40 9.60
C ILE A 151 12.68 -0.51 10.26
N ARG A 152 13.06 -1.31 11.26
CA ARG A 152 12.12 -2.08 12.09
C ARG A 152 11.29 -1.16 12.99
N ALA A 153 11.86 -0.07 13.51
CA ALA A 153 11.11 0.96 14.23
C ALA A 153 10.04 1.60 13.32
N LEU A 154 10.39 1.93 12.07
CA LEU A 154 9.42 2.39 11.07
C LEU A 154 8.32 1.34 10.81
N GLN A 155 8.68 0.05 10.65
CA GLN A 155 7.68 -1.02 10.54
C GLN A 155 6.77 -1.12 11.76
N ALA A 156 7.31 -0.97 12.97
CA ALA A 156 6.55 -1.00 14.22
C ALA A 156 5.56 0.16 14.28
N ILE A 157 5.98 1.36 13.88
CA ILE A 157 5.13 2.56 13.79
C ILE A 157 3.99 2.34 12.79
N ILE A 158 4.29 1.87 11.57
CA ILE A 158 3.26 1.60 10.54
C ILE A 158 2.25 0.57 11.06
N ASN A 159 2.71 -0.50 11.72
CA ASN A 159 1.84 -1.50 12.32
C ASN A 159 1.01 -0.93 13.49
N GLY A 160 1.59 -0.07 14.31
CA GLY A 160 0.90 0.67 15.36
C GLY A 160 -0.21 1.55 14.79
N MET A 161 0.09 2.31 13.75
CA MET A 161 -0.87 3.11 12.99
C MET A 161 -1.99 2.24 12.43
N LEU A 162 -1.68 1.11 11.78
CA LEU A 162 -2.68 0.19 11.24
C LEU A 162 -3.63 -0.38 12.30
N ARG A 163 -3.19 -0.51 13.56
CA ARG A 163 -4.02 -0.95 14.69
C ARG A 163 -4.97 0.15 15.17
N VAL A 164 -4.52 1.40 15.21
CA VAL A 164 -5.31 2.56 15.70
C VAL A 164 -6.13 3.22 14.62
N THR A 165 -5.74 3.09 13.34
CA THR A 165 -6.58 3.48 12.23
C THR A 165 -7.85 2.66 12.36
N PRO A 166 -9.00 3.31 12.58
CA PRO A 166 -10.25 2.63 12.36
C PRO A 166 -10.10 2.00 10.98
N THR A 167 -10.67 0.82 10.77
CA THR A 167 -11.29 0.62 9.47
C THR A 167 -12.28 1.77 9.31
N LYS A 168 -11.81 2.91 8.78
CA LYS A 168 -12.37 3.37 7.54
C LYS A 168 -12.36 2.11 6.69
N SER A 169 -13.47 1.37 6.78
CA SER A 169 -14.18 1.10 5.55
C SER A 169 -13.90 2.33 4.70
N SER A 170 -13.33 2.11 3.54
CA SER A 170 -13.64 2.97 2.41
C SER A 170 -15.06 3.55 2.62
N ASN A 171 -15.36 4.74 2.13
CA ASN A 171 -16.76 5.07 1.91
C ASN A 171 -17.32 4.20 0.75
N GLU A 172 -17.19 2.89 0.93
CA GLU A 172 -17.65 1.68 0.28
C GLU A 172 -17.64 0.71 1.49
N VAL A 173 -18.73 0.44 2.18
CA VAL A 173 -19.82 -0.38 1.68
C VAL A 173 -21.00 -0.24 2.64
N GLN A 174 -22.19 -0.04 2.06
CA GLN A 174 -23.40 -0.81 2.33
C GLN A 174 -24.40 -0.35 1.25
N SER A 175 -24.40 -0.96 0.07
CA SER A 175 -25.17 -2.18 -0.15
C SER A 175 -24.87 -2.77 -1.53
N ALA A 176 -24.11 -3.87 -1.59
CA ALA A 176 -24.09 -4.77 -2.74
C ALA A 176 -23.81 -6.21 -2.27
N ASN A 177 -24.69 -6.71 -1.41
CA ASN A 177 -25.04 -8.13 -1.30
C ASN A 177 -26.43 -8.19 -0.67
N ARG A 178 -27.39 -7.64 -1.40
CA ARG A 178 -28.81 -7.88 -1.19
C ARG A 178 -29.35 -8.26 -2.56
N PRO A 179 -30.10 -9.36 -2.71
CA PRO A 179 -30.74 -9.66 -3.99
C PRO A 179 -31.51 -8.41 -4.42
N GLU A 180 -31.18 -7.89 -5.59
CA GLU A 180 -31.83 -6.72 -6.16
C GLU A 180 -33.33 -7.00 -6.20
N LYS A 181 -34.11 -6.34 -5.34
CA LYS A 181 -35.56 -6.35 -5.48
C LYS A 181 -35.86 -5.67 -6.79
N GLN A 182 -36.41 -6.45 -7.73
CA GLN A 182 -36.85 -5.97 -9.03
C GLN A 182 -37.77 -4.75 -8.83
N LEU A 183 -37.61 -3.72 -9.67
CA LEU A 183 -38.29 -2.41 -9.59
C LEU A 183 -39.83 -2.49 -9.51
N LYS A 184 -40.42 -3.67 -9.81
CA LYS A 184 -41.85 -3.95 -9.76
C LYS A 184 -42.43 -3.97 -8.33
N ASP A 185 -41.64 -4.19 -7.29
CA ASP A 185 -42.10 -4.40 -5.90
C ASP A 185 -42.35 -3.11 -5.09
N TYR A 186 -42.02 -1.94 -5.63
CA TYR A 186 -42.24 -0.69 -4.90
C TYR A 186 -43.74 -0.32 -4.91
N PRO A 187 -44.22 0.57 -4.02
CA PRO A 187 -45.55 1.16 -4.15
C PRO A 187 -45.59 2.19 -5.30
N GLU A 188 -46.76 2.45 -5.86
CA GLU A 188 -46.97 3.44 -6.95
C GLU A 188 -46.66 4.87 -6.49
N VAL A 189 -46.99 5.15 -5.24
CA VAL A 189 -46.71 6.39 -4.53
C VAL A 189 -45.79 6.10 -3.34
N PHE A 190 -44.72 6.86 -3.21
CA PHE A 190 -43.71 6.63 -2.19
C PHE A 190 -43.08 7.90 -1.61
N GLY A 191 -42.48 7.76 -0.43
CA GLY A 191 -41.79 8.86 0.25
C GLY A 191 -40.33 9.01 -0.19
N ILE A 192 -39.65 10.00 0.39
CA ILE A 192 -38.28 10.39 0.03
C ILE A 192 -37.26 9.24 0.13
N ASP A 193 -37.39 8.33 1.09
CA ASP A 193 -36.48 7.19 1.26
C ASP A 193 -36.49 6.25 0.05
N VAL A 194 -37.66 6.05 -0.55
CA VAL A 194 -37.82 5.21 -1.74
C VAL A 194 -37.39 5.97 -2.98
N CYS A 195 -37.66 7.28 -3.05
CA CYS A 195 -37.15 8.13 -4.13
C CYS A 195 -35.61 8.12 -4.20
N CYS A 196 -34.93 8.16 -3.04
CA CYS A 196 -33.46 8.03 -2.99
C CYS A 196 -32.97 6.67 -3.51
N LYS A 197 -33.71 5.59 -3.24
CA LYS A 197 -33.37 4.24 -3.73
C LYS A 197 -33.58 4.11 -5.24
N ILE A 198 -34.64 4.71 -5.78
CA ILE A 198 -34.97 4.64 -7.21
C ILE A 198 -34.00 5.52 -8.04
N THR A 199 -33.68 6.70 -7.53
CA THR A 199 -32.86 7.68 -8.27
C THR A 199 -31.36 7.58 -8.00
N GLY A 200 -30.94 6.89 -6.93
CA GLY A 200 -29.55 6.82 -6.47
C GLY A 200 -29.04 8.11 -5.81
N TYR A 201 -29.83 9.18 -5.76
CA TYR A 201 -29.43 10.44 -5.14
C TYR A 201 -29.57 10.42 -3.61
N LYS A 202 -28.67 11.13 -2.92
CA LYS A 202 -28.76 11.37 -1.47
C LYS A 202 -29.98 12.25 -1.16
N LYS A 203 -30.60 12.06 0.03
CA LYS A 203 -31.77 12.84 0.50
C LYS A 203 -31.58 14.35 0.34
N ASN A 204 -30.41 14.88 0.68
CA ASN A 204 -30.10 16.32 0.55
C ASN A 204 -30.21 16.81 -0.90
N THR A 205 -29.79 15.98 -1.87
CA THR A 205 -29.91 16.30 -3.29
C THR A 205 -31.38 16.27 -3.72
N ILE A 206 -32.14 15.26 -3.29
CA ILE A 206 -33.58 15.20 -3.57
C ILE A 206 -34.32 16.40 -2.95
N TYR A 207 -34.00 16.79 -1.71
CA TYR A 207 -34.58 18.00 -1.12
C TYR A 207 -34.26 19.26 -1.92
N LYS A 208 -33.02 19.43 -2.41
CA LYS A 208 -32.65 20.55 -3.29
C LYS A 208 -33.43 20.53 -4.61
N LEU A 209 -33.58 19.35 -5.23
CA LEU A 209 -34.33 19.19 -6.47
C LEU A 209 -35.81 19.52 -6.26
N THR A 210 -36.41 19.07 -5.14
CA THR A 210 -37.81 19.42 -4.82
C THR A 210 -37.98 20.90 -4.48
N ALA A 211 -37.01 21.53 -3.81
CA ALA A 211 -37.03 22.96 -3.51
C ALA A 211 -36.91 23.83 -4.78
N LYS A 212 -36.21 23.33 -5.80
CA LYS A 212 -36.08 23.95 -7.13
C LYS A 212 -37.17 23.54 -8.12
N ASN A 213 -38.12 22.69 -7.72
CA ASN A 213 -39.13 22.08 -8.59
C ASN A 213 -38.53 21.35 -9.81
N GLU A 214 -37.31 20.81 -9.68
CA GLU A 214 -36.64 20.09 -10.75
C GLU A 214 -37.08 18.63 -10.85
N ILE A 215 -37.52 18.00 -9.76
CA ILE A 215 -38.06 16.64 -9.72
C ILE A 215 -39.58 16.69 -9.43
N PRO A 216 -40.42 15.89 -10.12
CA PRO A 216 -41.86 15.82 -9.81
C PRO A 216 -42.12 15.31 -8.39
N TYR A 217 -42.94 16.05 -7.62
CA TYR A 217 -43.37 15.65 -6.29
C TYR A 217 -44.75 16.21 -5.97
N PHE A 218 -45.42 15.64 -4.98
CA PHE A 218 -46.66 16.17 -4.42
C PHE A 218 -46.65 16.14 -2.89
N ARG A 219 -47.51 16.96 -2.28
CA ARG A 219 -47.66 17.10 -0.83
C ARG A 219 -49.10 16.78 -0.46
N PRO A 220 -49.41 15.54 -0.01
CA PRO A 220 -50.78 15.19 0.35
C PRO A 220 -51.17 15.77 1.72
N GLY A 221 -52.33 16.45 1.75
CA GLY A 221 -53.00 16.94 2.96
C GLY A 221 -52.74 18.41 3.33
N ASN A 222 -53.69 19.01 4.04
CA ASN A 222 -53.75 20.45 4.38
C ASN A 222 -52.51 21.03 5.12
N ASN A 223 -51.60 20.19 5.61
CA ASN A 223 -50.39 20.63 6.31
C ASN A 223 -49.06 20.35 5.59
N GLY A 224 -49.07 19.83 4.35
CA GLY A 224 -47.97 19.94 3.37
C GLY A 224 -46.54 19.56 3.78
N ARG A 225 -46.32 18.89 4.92
CA ARG A 225 -44.97 18.61 5.47
C ARG A 225 -44.28 17.40 4.86
N LYS A 226 -45.04 16.47 4.26
CA LYS A 226 -44.50 15.22 3.71
C LYS A 226 -44.40 15.28 2.18
N LEU A 227 -43.20 15.03 1.66
CA LEU A 227 -42.95 14.87 0.23
C LEU A 227 -43.29 13.45 -0.20
N MET A 228 -44.08 13.34 -1.26
CA MET A 228 -44.47 12.08 -1.89
C MET A 228 -44.19 12.17 -3.39
N PHE A 229 -43.88 11.03 -3.98
CA PHE A 229 -43.43 10.89 -5.35
C PHE A 229 -44.22 9.77 -6.03
N ARG A 230 -44.53 9.94 -7.31
CA ARG A 230 -45.13 8.89 -8.13
C ARG A 230 -44.04 8.22 -8.95
N ARG A 231 -44.12 6.89 -9.09
CA ARG A 231 -43.11 6.12 -9.83
C ARG A 231 -42.94 6.61 -11.26
N GLU A 232 -44.02 6.68 -12.01
CA GLU A 232 -44.00 7.01 -13.45
C GLU A 232 -43.36 8.37 -13.68
N GLU A 233 -43.79 9.40 -12.93
CA GLU A 233 -43.26 10.76 -13.06
C GLU A 233 -41.76 10.85 -12.72
N VAL A 234 -41.29 10.11 -11.70
CA VAL A 234 -39.86 10.07 -11.36
C VAL A 234 -39.06 9.33 -12.42
N LEU A 235 -39.57 8.23 -12.98
CA LEU A 235 -38.91 7.48 -14.03
C LEU A 235 -38.82 8.30 -15.33
N GLU A 236 -39.93 8.92 -15.75
CA GLU A 236 -39.98 9.82 -16.90
C GLU A 236 -39.02 10.98 -16.73
N TRP A 237 -38.95 11.57 -15.55
CA TRP A 237 -37.97 12.61 -15.26
C TRP A 237 -36.52 12.14 -15.39
N MET A 238 -36.20 10.93 -14.91
CA MET A 238 -34.85 10.36 -15.05
C MET A 238 -34.48 10.06 -16.50
N THR A 239 -35.46 9.65 -17.32
CA THR A 239 -35.23 9.35 -18.75
C THR A 239 -35.35 10.57 -19.65
N ALA A 240 -36.01 11.65 -19.21
CA ALA A 240 -36.19 12.89 -19.96
C ALA A 240 -34.89 13.68 -20.18
N ARG A 241 -33.86 13.48 -19.33
CA ARG A 241 -32.52 14.07 -19.50
C ARG A 241 -31.52 13.09 -20.15
N ARG A 242 -31.98 12.14 -20.97
CA ARG A 242 -31.11 11.29 -21.80
C ARG A 242 -30.23 12.19 -22.67
N GLN A 243 -28.92 12.15 -22.44
CA GLN A 243 -27.94 12.72 -23.37
C GLN A 243 -27.82 11.76 -24.54
N GLU A 244 -27.97 12.27 -25.77
CA GLU A 244 -27.70 11.49 -26.99
C GLU A 244 -26.25 10.99 -26.95
N THR A 245 -26.04 9.74 -27.38
CA THR A 245 -24.68 9.24 -27.54
C THR A 245 -23.99 9.96 -28.70
N THR A 246 -22.66 9.98 -28.70
CA THR A 246 -21.88 10.61 -29.78
C THR A 246 -22.27 10.08 -31.17
N GLU A 247 -22.67 8.81 -31.27
CA GLU A 247 -23.20 8.21 -32.51
C GLU A 247 -24.59 8.74 -32.89
N GLU A 248 -25.52 8.87 -31.94
CA GLU A 248 -26.85 9.43 -32.20
C GLU A 248 -26.77 10.91 -32.62
N PHE A 249 -25.85 11.67 -32.01
CA PHE A 249 -25.58 13.06 -32.37
C PHE A 249 -25.02 13.20 -33.80
N VAL A 250 -24.09 12.32 -34.18
CA VAL A 250 -23.50 12.30 -35.53
C VAL A 250 -24.54 11.92 -36.58
N ASN A 251 -25.35 10.89 -36.33
CA ASN A 251 -26.42 10.46 -37.24
C ASN A 251 -27.50 11.55 -37.42
N ASN A 252 -27.88 12.25 -36.34
CA ASN A 252 -28.82 13.37 -36.41
C ASN A 252 -28.25 14.55 -37.24
N MET A 253 -26.96 14.82 -37.10
CA MET A 253 -26.29 15.86 -37.89
C MET A 253 -26.22 15.49 -39.38
N ASP A 254 -25.93 14.22 -39.69
CA ASP A 254 -25.90 13.71 -41.06
C ASP A 254 -27.29 13.73 -41.73
N GLU A 255 -28.36 13.40 -41.01
CA GLU A 255 -29.74 13.55 -41.51
C GLU A 255 -30.09 15.02 -41.79
N ARG A 256 -29.71 15.95 -40.89
CA ARG A 256 -29.96 17.39 -41.08
C ARG A 256 -29.15 17.98 -42.24
N LEU A 257 -27.97 17.45 -42.51
CA LEU A 257 -27.14 17.82 -43.66
C LEU A 257 -27.68 17.21 -44.98
N ALA A 258 -28.22 15.99 -44.92
CA ALA A 258 -28.87 15.35 -46.07
C ALA A 258 -30.14 16.10 -46.49
N VAL A 259 -31.00 16.51 -45.54
CA VAL A 259 -32.22 17.30 -45.83
C VAL A 259 -31.88 18.66 -46.45
N ARG A 260 -30.79 19.30 -46.02
CA ARG A 260 -30.31 20.57 -46.61
C ARG A 260 -29.77 20.42 -48.03
N LYS A 261 -29.22 19.26 -48.40
CA LYS A 261 -28.74 19.00 -49.77
C LYS A 261 -29.90 18.79 -50.77
N THR A 262 -31.01 18.22 -50.32
CA THR A 262 -32.18 17.94 -51.17
C THR A 262 -33.03 19.18 -51.45
N GLN A 263 -32.88 20.27 -50.68
CA GLN A 263 -33.58 21.55 -50.90
C GLN A 263 -32.84 22.52 -51.86
N ILE A 264 -31.66 22.14 -52.37
CA ILE A 264 -30.83 22.99 -53.25
C ILE A 264 -30.64 22.35 -54.65
N LEU A 265 -31.43 21.32 -54.98
CA LEU A 265 -31.60 20.78 -56.34
C LEU A 265 -33.07 20.86 -56.74
#